data_AF-A0A2G6DB79-F1
#
_entry.id   AF-A0A2G6DB79-F1
#
_cell.length_a   1.000
_cell.length_b   1.000
_cell.length_c   1.000
_cell.angle_alpha   90.00
_cell.angle_beta   90.00
_cell.angle_gamma   90.00
#
_symmetry.space_group_name_H-M   'P 1'
#
loop_
_entity.id
_entity.type
_entity.pdbx_description
1 polymer ?
#
loop_
_entity_poly.entity_id
_entity_poly.type
_entity_poly.pdbx_seq_one_letter_code
_entity_poly.pdbx_strand_id
1 'polypeptide(L)'
;MTDKRLLYRVIMKLMAVVGIIALLGVFLNAAFNSGVDTEEVTVVPNEVVTLKLAMVSSTVPTHVVWNGQRVGVIKRDGESQLGLIQSTGKSPEINQASVESHPWRSVDASYFVYIDRGDSGHCPLFFNGKVLKDTCSGNRFDLTGRRVGGTQMLAVPPHYFAQAGQLVIGRWMP
;
A
#
# COMPACT_ATOMS: atom_id res chain seq x y z
N MET A 1 -13.30 -27.93 63.62
CA MET A 1 -13.98 -26.70 63.11
C MET A 1 -13.03 -25.77 62.32
N THR A 2 -11.82 -26.22 61.95
CA THR A 2 -10.71 -25.41 61.42
C THR A 2 -10.55 -25.52 59.89
N ASP A 3 -10.94 -26.65 59.28
CA ASP A 3 -10.81 -26.89 57.83
C ASP A 3 -11.72 -26.02 56.96
N LYS A 4 -12.96 -25.76 57.38
CA LYS A 4 -13.94 -25.02 56.58
C LYS A 4 -13.50 -23.57 56.30
N ARG A 5 -12.78 -22.95 57.25
CA ARG A 5 -12.23 -21.59 57.11
C ARG A 5 -11.02 -21.57 56.17
N LEU A 6 -10.22 -22.62 56.18
CA LEU A 6 -9.06 -22.76 55.31
C LEU A 6 -9.51 -23.02 53.86
N LEU A 7 -10.49 -23.89 53.68
CA LEU A 7 -11.15 -24.16 52.40
C LEU A 7 -11.76 -22.88 51.79
N TYR A 8 -12.48 -22.09 52.59
CA TYR A 8 -13.10 -20.84 52.10
C TYR A 8 -12.05 -19.80 51.65
N ARG A 9 -10.93 -19.67 52.38
CA ARG A 9 -9.83 -18.78 51.97
C ARG A 9 -9.17 -19.24 50.67
N VAL A 10 -9.05 -20.56 50.47
CA VAL A 10 -8.48 -21.12 49.24
C VAL A 10 -9.43 -20.87 48.05
N ILE A 11 -10.72 -21.13 48.21
CA ILE A 11 -11.74 -20.89 47.17
C ILE A 11 -11.79 -19.41 46.78
N MET A 12 -11.76 -18.50 47.76
CA MET A 12 -11.76 -17.05 47.50
C MET A 12 -10.53 -16.59 46.71
N LYS A 13 -9.34 -17.13 47.02
CA LYS A 13 -8.11 -16.83 46.27
C LYS A 13 -8.17 -17.39 44.85
N LEU A 14 -8.72 -18.59 44.67
CA LEU A 14 -8.90 -19.21 43.35
C LEU A 14 -9.85 -18.40 42.47
N MET A 15 -11.01 -17.96 43.01
CA MET A 15 -11.95 -17.12 42.25
C MET A 15 -11.34 -15.77 41.87
N ALA A 16 -10.56 -15.15 42.76
CA ALA A 16 -9.86 -13.90 42.46
C ALA A 16 -8.82 -14.08 41.33
N VAL A 17 -8.03 -15.15 41.36
CA VAL A 17 -7.04 -15.45 40.32
C VAL A 17 -7.70 -15.72 38.98
N VAL A 18 -8.78 -16.51 38.95
CA VAL A 18 -9.54 -16.77 37.72
C VAL A 18 -10.13 -15.47 37.14
N GLY A 19 -10.66 -14.59 38.00
CA GLY A 19 -11.15 -13.27 37.58
C GLY A 19 -10.06 -12.39 36.96
N ILE A 20 -8.86 -12.37 37.54
CA ILE A 20 -7.71 -11.61 37.01
C ILE A 20 -7.27 -12.18 35.65
N ILE A 21 -7.20 -13.51 35.51
CA ILE A 21 -6.84 -14.16 34.25
C ILE A 21 -7.88 -13.85 33.16
N ALA A 22 -9.18 -13.86 33.49
CA ALA A 22 -10.24 -13.52 32.54
C ALA A 22 -10.14 -12.05 32.08
N LEU A 23 -9.88 -11.11 33.01
CA LEU A 23 -9.68 -9.69 32.68
C LEU A 23 -8.44 -9.48 31.80
N LEU A 24 -7.35 -10.18 32.09
CA LEU A 24 -6.15 -10.17 31.23
C LEU A 24 -6.46 -10.72 29.84
N GLY A 25 -7.27 -11.79 29.74
CA GLY A 25 -7.70 -12.34 28.46
C GLY A 25 -8.47 -11.32 27.62
N VAL A 26 -9.41 -10.58 28.22
CA VAL A 26 -10.16 -9.52 27.52
C VAL A 26 -9.24 -8.37 27.12
N PHE A 27 -8.32 -7.96 27.99
CA PHE A 27 -7.38 -6.87 27.70
C PHE A 27 -6.40 -7.24 26.58
N LEU A 28 -5.83 -8.46 26.62
CA LEU A 28 -4.95 -8.95 25.56
C LEU A 28 -5.72 -9.10 24.25
N ASN A 29 -6.96 -9.61 24.29
CA ASN A 29 -7.82 -9.69 23.12
C ASN A 29 -8.09 -8.29 22.53
N ALA A 30 -8.38 -7.29 23.37
CA ALA A 30 -8.58 -5.91 22.90
C ALA A 30 -7.28 -5.27 22.38
N ALA A 31 -6.14 -5.53 23.01
CA ALA A 31 -4.84 -4.99 22.63
C ALA A 31 -4.29 -5.60 21.33
N PHE A 32 -4.61 -6.87 21.03
CA PHE A 32 -4.15 -7.55 19.82
C PHE A 32 -5.21 -7.59 18.70
N ASN A 33 -6.51 -7.57 19.01
CA ASN A 33 -7.57 -7.51 17.98
C ASN A 33 -8.02 -6.09 17.61
N SER A 34 -7.43 -5.04 18.19
CA SER A 34 -7.60 -3.67 17.69
C SER A 34 -6.93 -3.45 16.31
N GLY A 35 -6.20 -4.45 15.81
CA GLY A 35 -5.70 -4.53 14.44
C GLY A 35 -6.43 -5.53 13.54
N VAL A 36 -7.57 -6.12 13.96
CA VAL A 36 -8.43 -6.88 13.04
C VAL A 36 -9.07 -5.87 12.10
N ASP A 37 -8.70 -5.98 10.83
CA ASP A 37 -9.21 -5.22 9.70
C ASP A 37 -10.67 -4.85 9.93
N THR A 38 -10.90 -3.59 10.30
CA THR A 38 -12.19 -2.98 10.02
C THR A 38 -12.35 -3.16 8.51
N GLU A 39 -13.39 -3.86 8.08
CA GLU A 39 -13.80 -3.83 6.68
C GLU A 39 -13.81 -2.34 6.32
N GLU A 40 -12.79 -1.91 5.55
CA GLU A 40 -12.71 -0.55 5.08
C GLU A 40 -13.99 -0.36 4.28
N VAL A 41 -14.98 0.30 4.88
CA VAL A 41 -16.06 0.91 4.14
C VAL A 41 -15.32 1.82 3.17
N THR A 42 -15.25 1.38 1.92
CA THR A 42 -14.66 2.11 0.81
C THR A 42 -15.60 3.28 0.53
N VAL A 43 -15.56 4.27 1.41
CA VAL A 43 -16.00 5.61 1.10
C VAL A 43 -15.00 6.08 0.05
N VAL A 44 -15.33 5.86 -1.23
CA VAL A 44 -14.54 6.36 -2.35
C VAL A 44 -14.48 7.88 -2.17
N PRO A 45 -13.32 8.44 -1.77
CA PRO A 45 -13.21 9.87 -1.69
C PRO A 45 -13.22 10.37 -3.13
N ASN A 46 -14.17 11.25 -3.46
CA ASN A 46 -14.18 11.99 -4.73
C ASN A 46 -13.00 12.99 -4.84
N GLU A 47 -11.97 12.87 -4.00
CA GLU A 47 -10.78 13.68 -4.09
C GLU A 47 -9.98 13.25 -5.31
N VAL A 48 -9.91 14.15 -6.29
CA VAL A 48 -9.14 13.97 -7.50
C VAL A 48 -7.97 14.94 -7.47
N VAL A 49 -6.76 14.40 -7.63
CA VAL A 49 -5.53 15.19 -7.68
C VAL A 49 -5.05 15.27 -9.12
N THR A 50 -4.70 16.47 -9.58
CA THR A 50 -4.18 16.69 -10.93
C THR A 50 -2.71 17.09 -10.86
N LEU A 51 -1.85 16.35 -11.56
CA LEU A 51 -0.43 16.59 -11.66
C LEU A 51 -0.06 16.96 -13.11
N LYS A 52 0.68 18.06 -13.29
CA LYS A 52 1.22 18.42 -14.61
C LYS A 52 2.40 17.50 -14.94
N LEU A 53 2.34 16.78 -16.07
CA LEU A 53 3.40 15.83 -16.47
C LEU A 53 4.76 16.51 -16.68
N ALA A 54 4.78 17.79 -17.03
CA ALA A 54 6.00 18.59 -17.16
C ALA A 54 6.81 18.69 -15.85
N MET A 55 6.19 18.44 -14.69
CA MET A 55 6.84 18.42 -13.39
C MET A 55 7.40 17.03 -13.01
N VAL A 56 7.19 16.01 -13.85
CA VAL A 56 7.66 14.65 -13.60
C VAL A 56 9.02 14.43 -14.25
N SER A 57 10.03 14.18 -13.41
CA SER A 57 11.39 13.87 -13.84
C SER A 57 11.61 12.37 -13.95
N SER A 58 12.60 11.96 -14.73
CA SER A 58 13.12 10.58 -14.75
C SER A 58 14.13 10.30 -13.63
N THR A 59 14.67 11.35 -12.99
CA THR A 59 15.72 11.21 -11.98
C THR A 59 15.18 11.09 -10.56
N VAL A 60 14.02 11.70 -10.27
CA VAL A 60 13.42 11.76 -8.94
C VAL A 60 11.91 11.58 -9.09
N PRO A 61 11.25 10.76 -8.24
CA PRO A 61 9.80 10.64 -8.27
C PRO A 61 9.14 11.93 -7.81
N THR A 62 8.14 12.37 -8.55
CA THR A 62 7.26 13.46 -8.15
C THR A 62 6.17 12.88 -7.26
N HIS A 63 6.00 13.45 -6.07
CA HIS A 63 5.05 12.95 -5.09
C HIS A 63 3.88 13.92 -4.93
N VAL A 64 2.68 13.36 -4.82
CA VAL A 64 1.46 14.07 -4.46
C VAL A 64 0.77 13.34 -3.31
N VAL A 65 -0.10 14.04 -2.59
CA VAL A 65 -0.93 13.43 -1.53
C VAL A 65 -2.33 13.27 -2.09
N TRP A 66 -2.89 12.07 -2.00
CA TRP A 66 -4.25 11.73 -2.40
C TRP A 66 -4.87 10.84 -1.32
N ASN A 67 -6.04 11.21 -0.79
CA ASN A 67 -6.71 10.47 0.27
C ASN A 67 -5.81 10.16 1.48
N GLY A 68 -5.00 11.15 1.91
CA GLY A 68 -4.02 10.97 2.99
C GLY A 68 -2.85 10.02 2.67
N GLN A 69 -2.79 9.45 1.47
CA GLN A 69 -1.72 8.58 1.01
C GLN A 69 -0.76 9.35 0.09
N ARG A 70 0.53 9.06 0.21
CA ARG A 70 1.54 9.59 -0.69
C ARG A 70 1.55 8.74 -1.97
N VAL A 71 1.39 9.39 -3.11
CA VAL A 71 1.43 8.77 -4.44
C VAL A 71 2.69 9.25 -5.15
N GLY A 72 3.51 8.30 -5.59
CA GLY A 72 4.70 8.55 -6.38
C GLY A 72 4.42 8.42 -7.88
N VAL A 73 4.99 9.32 -8.66
CA VAL A 73 4.96 9.28 -10.13
C VAL A 73 6.38 9.37 -10.62
N ILE A 74 6.81 8.36 -11.38
CA ILE A 74 8.13 8.35 -12.04
C ILE A 74 7.95 8.39 -13.55
N LYS A 75 8.84 9.11 -14.22
CA LYS A 75 9.02 9.02 -15.67
C LYS A 75 10.08 7.95 -15.96
N ARG A 76 9.73 6.96 -16.77
CA ARG A 76 10.68 5.93 -17.20
C ARG A 76 11.65 6.52 -18.23
N ASP A 77 12.87 5.99 -18.26
CA ASP A 77 13.81 6.32 -19.32
C ASP A 77 13.40 5.66 -20.65
N GLY A 78 14.02 6.10 -21.74
CA GLY A 78 13.69 5.62 -23.08
C GLY A 78 13.92 4.11 -23.25
N GLU A 79 14.96 3.55 -22.61
CA GLU A 79 15.26 2.13 -22.68
C GLU A 79 14.17 1.29 -22.00
N SER A 80 13.80 1.62 -20.75
CA SER A 80 12.77 0.92 -20.00
C SER A 80 11.41 1.04 -20.67
N GLN A 81 11.07 2.23 -21.18
CA GLN A 81 9.84 2.46 -21.92
C GLN A 81 9.79 1.60 -23.20
N LEU A 82 10.85 1.58 -23.99
CA LEU A 82 10.90 0.81 -25.23
C LEU A 82 10.80 -0.69 -24.96
N GLY A 83 11.48 -1.20 -23.93
CA GLY A 83 11.38 -2.61 -23.54
C GLY A 83 9.94 -3.02 -23.19
N LEU A 84 9.21 -2.15 -22.49
CA LEU A 84 7.79 -2.38 -22.17
C LEU A 84 6.91 -2.35 -23.43
N ILE A 85 7.09 -1.37 -24.32
CA ILE A 85 6.32 -1.28 -25.57
C ILE A 85 6.59 -2.49 -26.49
N GLN A 86 7.84 -2.97 -26.54
CA GLN A 86 8.19 -4.17 -27.30
C GLN A 86 7.58 -5.44 -26.69
N SER A 87 7.43 -5.51 -25.36
CA SER A 87 6.80 -6.65 -24.70
C SER A 87 5.30 -6.78 -25.01
N THR A 88 4.61 -5.64 -25.09
CA THR A 88 3.17 -5.55 -25.31
C THR A 88 2.91 -4.29 -26.11
N GLY A 89 2.61 -4.42 -27.41
CA GLY A 89 2.45 -3.27 -28.32
C GLY A 89 1.18 -2.44 -28.10
N LYS A 90 0.40 -2.71 -27.05
CA LYS A 90 -0.87 -2.04 -26.73
C LYS A 90 -0.91 -1.65 -25.27
N SER A 91 -1.55 -0.52 -24.98
CA SER A 91 -1.83 -0.06 -23.61
C SER A 91 -2.91 -0.91 -22.95
N PRO A 92 -2.90 -1.03 -21.61
CA PRO A 92 -4.03 -1.60 -20.90
C PRO A 92 -5.26 -0.73 -21.05
N GLU A 93 -6.43 -1.31 -20.79
CA GLU A 93 -7.66 -0.56 -20.59
C GLU A 93 -7.56 0.27 -19.30
N ILE A 94 -8.26 1.40 -19.25
CA ILE A 94 -8.22 2.32 -18.10
C ILE A 94 -9.12 1.80 -16.98
N ASN A 95 -8.73 0.68 -16.38
CA ASN A 95 -9.37 0.10 -15.20
C ASN A 95 -8.32 -0.65 -14.36
N GLN A 96 -8.64 -0.88 -13.09
CA GLN A 96 -7.69 -1.46 -12.14
C GLN A 96 -7.19 -2.84 -12.57
N ALA A 97 -8.10 -3.75 -12.94
CA ALA A 97 -7.75 -5.13 -13.26
C ALA A 97 -6.85 -5.23 -14.49
N SER A 98 -7.13 -4.42 -15.52
CA SER A 98 -6.30 -4.35 -16.73
C SER A 98 -4.94 -3.77 -16.42
N VAL A 99 -4.87 -2.64 -15.70
CA VAL A 99 -3.60 -2.00 -15.34
C VAL A 99 -2.74 -2.93 -14.48
N GLU A 100 -3.27 -3.52 -13.42
CA GLU A 100 -2.46 -4.32 -12.48
C GLU A 100 -1.88 -5.59 -13.13
N SER A 101 -2.63 -6.23 -14.03
CA SER A 101 -2.20 -7.43 -14.75
C SER A 101 -1.28 -7.13 -15.94
N HIS A 102 -1.34 -5.91 -16.50
CA HIS A 102 -0.52 -5.51 -17.63
C HIS A 102 0.98 -5.46 -17.29
N PRO A 103 1.89 -5.82 -18.22
CA PRO A 103 3.33 -5.67 -18.02
C PRO A 103 3.75 -4.25 -17.64
N TRP A 104 3.08 -3.24 -18.19
CA TRP A 104 3.39 -1.83 -17.93
C TRP A 104 2.97 -1.36 -16.53
N ARG A 105 1.95 -1.99 -15.93
CA ARG A 105 1.28 -1.54 -14.71
C ARG A 105 1.00 -0.04 -14.63
N SER A 106 0.66 0.52 -15.77
CA SER A 106 0.37 1.94 -15.97
C SER A 106 -0.39 2.06 -17.28
N VAL A 107 -1.25 3.07 -17.38
CA VAL A 107 -1.98 3.36 -18.62
C VAL A 107 -1.02 3.81 -19.74
N ASP A 108 0.09 4.46 -19.38
CA ASP A 108 1.13 4.91 -20.31
C ASP A 108 2.47 4.25 -19.96
N ALA A 109 3.13 3.64 -20.95
CA ALA A 109 4.44 3.00 -20.77
C ALA A 109 5.55 3.97 -20.31
N SER A 110 5.40 5.27 -20.55
CA SER A 110 6.37 6.30 -20.19
C SER A 110 6.39 6.64 -18.70
N TYR A 111 5.32 6.29 -17.96
CA TYR A 111 5.17 6.67 -16.56
C TYR A 111 4.79 5.46 -15.72
N PHE A 112 5.17 5.50 -14.44
CA PHE A 112 4.66 4.58 -13.44
C PHE A 112 4.10 5.37 -12.26
N VAL A 113 2.86 5.04 -11.89
CA VAL A 113 2.13 5.67 -10.79
C VAL A 113 1.91 4.62 -9.71
N TYR A 114 2.31 4.92 -8.48
CA TYR A 114 2.27 3.96 -7.37
C TYR A 114 1.93 4.63 -6.04
N ILE A 115 1.36 3.87 -5.11
CA ILE A 115 1.28 4.26 -3.71
C ILE A 115 2.67 4.13 -3.10
N ASP A 116 3.19 5.20 -2.50
CA ASP A 116 4.52 5.26 -1.87
C ASP A 116 4.51 4.54 -0.50
N ARG A 117 4.27 3.24 -0.57
CA ARG A 117 4.22 2.32 0.56
C ARG A 117 4.78 0.99 0.09
N GLY A 118 5.90 0.58 0.68
CA GLY A 118 6.54 -0.71 0.40
C GLY A 118 5.82 -1.88 1.06
N ASP A 119 6.46 -3.05 1.03
CA ASP A 119 5.90 -4.27 1.63
C ASP A 119 5.94 -4.26 3.17
N SER A 120 6.73 -3.36 3.77
CA SER A 120 6.68 -3.09 5.22
C SER A 120 5.42 -2.34 5.66
N GLY A 121 4.62 -1.79 4.74
CA GLY A 121 3.34 -1.13 5.03
C GLY A 121 3.41 0.27 5.66
N HIS A 122 4.54 0.65 6.27
CA HIS A 122 4.64 1.91 7.04
C HIS A 122 5.76 2.84 6.60
N CYS A 123 6.65 2.36 5.72
CA CYS A 123 7.86 3.10 5.36
C CYS A 123 7.83 3.59 3.92
N PRO A 124 8.37 4.79 3.65
CA PRO A 124 8.43 5.35 2.31
C PRO A 124 9.45 4.58 1.46
N LEU A 125 9.28 4.66 0.14
CA LEU A 125 10.21 4.11 -0.82
C LEU A 125 11.32 5.12 -1.11
N PHE A 126 12.56 4.62 -1.15
CA PHE A 126 13.72 5.35 -1.62
C PHE A 126 13.99 5.01 -3.09
N PHE A 127 14.09 6.02 -3.94
CA PHE A 127 14.38 5.85 -5.37
C PHE A 127 15.84 6.18 -5.67
N ASN A 128 16.52 5.32 -6.44
CA ASN A 128 17.92 5.52 -6.82
C ASN A 128 18.13 5.75 -8.33
N GLY A 129 17.06 6.06 -9.08
CA GLY A 129 17.10 6.21 -10.54
C GLY A 129 16.67 4.96 -11.31
N LYS A 130 16.75 3.77 -10.71
CA LYS A 130 16.45 2.49 -11.41
C LYS A 130 15.49 1.58 -10.65
N VAL A 131 15.50 1.65 -9.32
CA VAL A 131 14.66 0.82 -8.46
C VAL A 131 14.09 1.63 -7.31
N LEU A 132 12.93 1.20 -6.84
CA LEU A 132 12.31 1.66 -5.60
C LEU A 132 12.71 0.71 -4.49
N LYS A 133 13.25 1.21 -3.38
CA LYS A 133 13.68 0.42 -2.24
C LYS A 133 12.83 0.76 -1.03
N ASP A 134 12.18 -0.23 -0.42
CA ASP A 134 11.58 -0.07 0.90
C ASP A 134 12.67 0.20 1.94
N THR A 135 12.55 1.32 2.62
CA THR A 135 13.54 1.80 3.59
C THR A 135 13.60 0.94 4.86
N CYS A 136 12.54 0.22 5.19
CA CYS A 136 12.45 -0.64 6.37
C CYS A 136 12.78 -2.09 6.08
N SER A 137 12.16 -2.69 5.05
CA SER A 137 12.43 -4.09 4.71
C SER A 137 13.71 -4.28 3.87
N GLY A 138 14.16 -3.21 3.20
CA GLY A 138 15.27 -3.25 2.26
C GLY A 138 14.91 -3.87 0.90
N ASN A 139 13.67 -4.33 0.72
CA ASN A 139 13.20 -4.94 -0.51
C ASN A 139 13.18 -3.95 -1.67
N ARG A 140 13.42 -4.47 -2.88
CA ARG A 140 13.56 -3.67 -4.09
C ARG A 140 12.43 -3.98 -5.05
N PHE A 141 11.93 -2.94 -5.71
CA PHE A 141 10.90 -3.00 -6.72
C PHE A 141 11.43 -2.34 -8.00
N ASP A 142 11.07 -2.92 -9.14
CA ASP A 142 11.43 -2.37 -10.45
C ASP A 142 10.58 -1.13 -10.82
N LEU A 143 10.78 -0.58 -12.02
CA LEU A 143 10.02 0.58 -12.52
C LEU A 143 8.58 0.24 -12.94
N THR A 144 8.14 -0.99 -12.71
CA THR A 144 6.74 -1.41 -12.74
C THR A 144 6.23 -1.67 -11.33
N GLY A 145 7.04 -1.46 -10.29
CA GLY A 145 6.66 -1.73 -8.91
C GLY A 145 6.50 -3.20 -8.58
N ARG A 146 7.07 -4.12 -9.37
CA ARG A 146 7.15 -5.55 -9.02
C ARG A 146 8.40 -5.79 -8.17
N ARG A 147 8.28 -6.61 -7.12
CA ARG A 147 9.41 -6.94 -6.26
C ARG A 147 10.45 -7.74 -7.05
N VAL A 148 11.70 -7.31 -6.99
CA VAL A 148 12.82 -8.04 -7.59
C VAL A 148 13.04 -9.33 -6.80
N GLY A 149 12.82 -10.47 -7.45
CA GLY A 149 12.96 -11.80 -6.83
C GLY A 149 11.80 -12.18 -5.90
N GLY A 150 10.62 -11.58 -6.07
CA GLY A 150 9.43 -11.92 -5.27
C GLY A 150 8.12 -11.71 -6.03
N THR A 151 7.00 -11.93 -5.34
CA THR A 151 5.65 -11.82 -5.92
C THR A 151 4.90 -10.57 -5.47
N GLN A 152 5.37 -9.87 -4.42
CA GLN A 152 4.75 -8.63 -3.98
C GLN A 152 4.86 -7.54 -5.04
N MET A 153 3.86 -6.66 -5.08
CA MET A 153 3.80 -5.54 -6.00
C MET A 153 3.33 -4.29 -5.26
N LEU A 154 3.86 -3.14 -5.65
CA LEU A 154 3.37 -1.85 -5.16
C LEU A 154 1.95 -1.61 -5.67
N ALA A 155 1.07 -1.08 -4.82
CA ALA A 155 -0.29 -0.73 -5.20
C ALA A 155 -0.29 0.41 -6.23
N VAL A 156 -1.21 0.34 -7.19
CA VAL A 156 -1.38 1.36 -8.24
C VAL A 156 -2.70 2.08 -7.99
N PRO A 157 -2.70 3.41 -7.73
CA PRO A 157 -3.93 4.14 -7.53
C PRO A 157 -4.73 4.27 -8.84
N PRO A 158 -6.05 4.51 -8.76
CA PRO A 158 -6.85 4.90 -9.92
C PRO A 158 -6.30 6.16 -10.59
N HIS A 159 -6.01 6.08 -11.89
CA HIS A 159 -5.47 7.23 -12.63
C HIS A 159 -5.72 7.15 -14.14
N TYR A 160 -5.64 8.31 -14.81
CA TYR A 160 -5.60 8.40 -16.27
C TYR A 160 -4.84 9.65 -16.74
N PHE A 161 -4.40 9.64 -18.00
CA PHE A 161 -3.69 10.76 -18.63
C PHE A 161 -4.68 11.60 -19.45
N ALA A 162 -4.90 12.85 -19.06
CA ALA A 162 -5.75 13.79 -19.77
C ALA A 162 -5.00 14.48 -20.93
N GLN A 163 -5.74 14.89 -21.97
CA GLN A 163 -5.19 15.45 -23.21
C GLN A 163 -4.32 16.72 -23.01
N ALA A 164 -4.45 17.43 -21.89
CA ALA A 164 -3.68 18.63 -21.57
C ALA A 164 -2.27 18.34 -20.96
N GLY A 165 -1.73 17.13 -21.13
CA GLY A 165 -0.47 16.73 -20.52
C GLY A 165 -0.55 16.66 -18.99
N GLN A 166 -1.70 16.24 -18.49
CA GLN A 166 -2.01 16.14 -17.06
C GLN A 166 -2.26 14.69 -16.68
N LEU A 167 -1.71 14.28 -15.55
CA LEU A 167 -2.07 13.03 -14.89
C LEU A 167 -3.15 13.33 -13.86
N VAL A 168 -4.25 12.59 -13.92
CA VAL A 168 -5.36 12.68 -12.98
C VAL A 168 -5.33 11.43 -12.10
N ILE A 169 -5.26 11.61 -10.79
CA ILE A 169 -5.20 10.54 -9.77
C ILE A 169 -6.48 10.59 -8.93
N GLY A 170 -7.00 9.42 -8.58
CA GLY A 170 -8.20 9.24 -7.75
C GLY A 170 -9.41 8.69 -8.49
N ARG A 171 -9.33 8.48 -9.81
CA ARG A 171 -10.39 7.86 -10.61
C ARG A 171 -9.85 7.18 -11.86
N TRP A 172 -10.50 6.09 -12.25
CA TRP A 172 -10.39 5.56 -13.61
C TRP A 172 -11.24 6.42 -14.55
N MET A 173 -10.87 6.50 -15.83
CA MET A 173 -11.68 7.24 -16.80
C MET A 173 -13.05 6.54 -16.93
N PRO A 174 -14.17 7.26 -16.83
CA PRO A 174 -15.51 6.68 -16.96
C PRO A 174 -15.80 6.15 -18.36
#